data_AF-A0A5J6V3A1-F1
#
_entry.id   AF-A0A5J6V3A1-F1
#
_cell.length_a   1.000
_cell.length_b   1.000
_cell.length_c   1.000
_cell.angle_alpha   90.00
_cell.angle_beta   90.00
_cell.angle_gamma   90.00
#
_symmetry.space_group_name_H-M   'P 1'
#
loop_
_entity.id
_entity.type
_entity.pdbx_description
1 polymer ?
#
loop_
_entity_poly.entity_id
_entity_poly.type
_entity_poly.pdbx_seq_one_letter_code
_entity_poly.pdbx_strand_id
1 'polypeptide(L)'
;MTFDVPTYEWGRDGGMDAGVTGHLGFTDEGCTMLYQPGQEDKALPLVFPNATGIRYSNGARAVIDEHGDLYGVEGQPLSYAGGWVDPNESWTATCGAYDGPEVVMVNDEPAHGPSATEPAPPDAAVPTRLPTAADLGWYDVPTFVWDPEQGGDAALLEGRVTFTDDGCAVINHDGVRTGLVLPNARGHRGDHQGGAGIYATFPEVEIMIAEPGADAAYGGGSRANSGELADEWARLCPGSPVDNLFQVYDEDPWQ
;
A
#
# COMPACT_ATOMS: atom_id res chain seq x y z
N MET A 1 -20.10 -12.60 -22.06
CA MET A 1 -19.64 -13.72 -21.20
C MET A 1 -19.31 -13.15 -19.84
N THR A 2 -19.71 -13.79 -18.75
CA THR A 2 -19.32 -13.36 -17.40
C THR A 2 -17.98 -13.95 -16.99
N PHE A 3 -17.30 -13.30 -16.05
CA PHE A 3 -16.04 -13.75 -15.44
C PHE A 3 -15.97 -13.26 -14.00
N ASP A 4 -15.17 -13.95 -13.18
CA ASP A 4 -15.02 -13.61 -11.77
C ASP A 4 -14.22 -12.32 -11.61
N VAL A 5 -14.64 -11.48 -10.66
CA VAL A 5 -13.91 -10.29 -10.22
C VAL A 5 -13.80 -10.33 -8.70
N PRO A 6 -12.78 -9.68 -8.11
CA PRO A 6 -12.71 -9.48 -6.67
C PRO A 6 -14.01 -8.89 -6.12
N THR A 7 -14.65 -9.64 -5.23
CA THR A 7 -15.94 -9.25 -4.65
C THR A 7 -16.09 -9.75 -3.21
N TYR A 8 -16.98 -9.11 -2.46
CA TYR A 8 -17.34 -9.50 -1.10
C TYR A 8 -18.85 -9.40 -0.88
N GLU A 9 -19.37 -10.12 0.13
CA GLU A 9 -20.77 -10.02 0.52
C GLU A 9 -21.02 -8.72 1.29
N TRP A 10 -21.96 -7.91 0.80
CA TRP A 10 -22.34 -6.66 1.47
C TRP A 10 -23.86 -6.58 1.66
N GLY A 11 -24.27 -6.49 2.92
CA GLY A 11 -25.68 -6.40 3.33
C GLY A 11 -26.29 -5.00 3.24
N ARG A 12 -25.57 -4.00 2.71
CA ARG A 12 -25.97 -2.58 2.64
C ARG A 12 -26.08 -1.85 4.00
N ASP A 13 -25.61 -2.51 5.07
CA ASP A 13 -25.52 -1.92 6.40
C ASP A 13 -24.15 -1.26 6.59
N GLY A 14 -24.13 0.07 6.73
CA GLY A 14 -22.91 0.86 6.93
C GLY A 14 -22.18 1.20 5.64
N GLY A 15 -21.65 2.43 5.58
CA GLY A 15 -20.79 2.92 4.49
C GLY A 15 -19.43 3.33 5.05
N MET A 16 -18.38 3.20 4.24
CA MET A 16 -17.15 3.94 4.49
C MET A 16 -17.33 5.36 3.95
N ASP A 17 -16.97 6.37 4.76
CA ASP A 17 -17.23 7.79 4.45
C ASP A 17 -16.24 8.39 3.43
N ALA A 18 -15.32 7.59 2.87
CA ALA A 18 -14.34 8.08 1.92
C ALA A 18 -14.82 7.94 0.46
N GLY A 19 -14.39 8.88 -0.38
CA GLY A 19 -14.70 8.89 -1.81
C GLY A 19 -13.65 8.13 -2.60
N VAL A 20 -14.08 7.11 -3.34
CA VAL A 20 -13.26 6.38 -4.31
C VAL A 20 -13.52 6.97 -5.69
N THR A 21 -12.51 7.60 -6.30
CA THR A 21 -12.65 8.22 -7.63
C THR A 21 -11.46 7.87 -8.52
N GLY A 22 -11.74 7.51 -9.77
CA GLY A 22 -10.72 7.13 -10.75
C GLY A 22 -11.38 6.52 -11.98
N HIS A 23 -10.63 5.70 -12.71
CA HIS A 23 -11.13 4.93 -13.84
C HIS A 23 -11.02 3.44 -13.54
N LEU A 24 -11.98 2.66 -14.06
CA LEU A 24 -11.95 1.21 -13.93
C LEU A 24 -10.95 0.62 -14.92
N GLY A 25 -10.01 -0.17 -14.44
CA GLY A 25 -9.13 -1.01 -15.25
C GLY A 25 -9.28 -2.48 -14.89
N PHE A 26 -8.71 -3.35 -15.71
CA PHE A 26 -8.65 -4.78 -15.43
C PHE A 26 -7.31 -5.37 -15.85
N THR A 27 -6.76 -6.27 -15.03
CA THR A 27 -5.60 -7.05 -15.47
C THR A 27 -6.01 -7.96 -16.63
N ASP A 28 -5.03 -8.55 -17.30
CA ASP A 28 -5.30 -9.56 -18.33
C ASP A 28 -6.11 -10.75 -17.79
N GLU A 29 -5.97 -11.03 -16.49
CA GLU A 29 -6.65 -12.11 -15.76
C GLU A 29 -8.06 -11.72 -15.28
N GLY A 30 -8.44 -10.44 -15.34
CA GLY A 30 -9.76 -9.95 -14.96
C GLY A 30 -9.82 -9.31 -13.56
N CYS A 31 -8.69 -9.06 -12.91
CA CYS A 31 -8.63 -8.36 -11.64
C CYS A 31 -8.91 -6.88 -11.80
N THR A 32 -9.87 -6.37 -11.04
CA THR A 32 -10.32 -4.97 -11.10
C THR A 32 -9.30 -4.03 -10.48
N MET A 33 -9.07 -2.90 -11.13
CA MET A 33 -8.15 -1.86 -10.67
C MET A 33 -8.78 -0.48 -10.76
N LEU A 34 -8.36 0.40 -9.87
CA LEU A 34 -8.62 1.84 -9.91
C LEU A 34 -7.36 2.55 -10.39
N TYR A 35 -7.45 3.32 -11.47
CA TYR A 35 -6.30 4.08 -11.96
C TYR A 35 -6.68 5.53 -12.27
N GLN A 36 -5.68 6.41 -12.28
CA GLN A 36 -5.81 7.76 -12.81
C GLN A 36 -5.28 7.80 -14.24
N PRO A 37 -5.95 8.50 -15.19
CA PRO A 37 -5.44 8.62 -16.56
C PRO A 37 -4.02 9.18 -16.58
N GLY A 38 -3.11 8.48 -17.28
CA GLY A 38 -1.67 8.80 -17.32
C GLY A 38 -0.86 8.26 -16.14
N GLN A 39 -1.47 7.45 -15.28
CA GLN A 39 -0.84 6.74 -14.14
C GLN A 39 -1.27 5.26 -14.12
N GLU A 40 -1.42 4.65 -15.28
CA GLU A 40 -1.85 3.26 -15.43
C GLU A 40 -0.89 2.28 -14.71
N ASP A 41 0.40 2.64 -14.59
CA ASP A 41 1.42 1.88 -13.87
C ASP A 41 1.29 1.95 -12.33
N LYS A 42 0.41 2.80 -11.82
CA LYS A 42 0.12 2.99 -10.39
C LYS A 42 -1.30 2.59 -10.01
N ALA A 43 -1.94 1.78 -10.85
CA ALA A 43 -3.31 1.36 -10.64
C ALA A 43 -3.45 0.55 -9.35
N LEU A 44 -4.35 0.94 -8.45
CA LEU A 44 -4.58 0.24 -7.19
C LEU A 44 -5.59 -0.91 -7.37
N PRO A 45 -5.42 -2.05 -6.70
CA PRO A 45 -6.45 -3.07 -6.59
C PRO A 45 -7.80 -2.48 -6.15
N LEU A 46 -8.87 -2.94 -6.77
CA LEU A 46 -10.23 -2.47 -6.50
C LEU A 46 -11.16 -3.66 -6.30
N VAL A 47 -12.00 -3.63 -5.26
CA VAL A 47 -12.98 -4.68 -4.93
C VAL A 47 -14.37 -4.06 -4.88
N PHE A 48 -15.34 -4.74 -5.50
CA PHE A 48 -16.74 -4.33 -5.52
C PHE A 48 -17.61 -5.24 -4.65
N PRO A 49 -18.75 -4.77 -4.11
CA PRO A 49 -19.68 -5.62 -3.38
C PRO A 49 -20.56 -6.42 -4.33
N ASN A 50 -20.84 -7.68 -4.00
CA ASN A 50 -21.81 -8.54 -4.68
C ASN A 50 -21.72 -8.50 -6.22
N ALA A 51 -20.51 -8.45 -6.76
CA ALA A 51 -20.25 -8.10 -8.15
C ALA A 51 -19.74 -9.27 -8.99
N THR A 52 -19.88 -9.12 -10.31
CA THR A 52 -19.34 -10.03 -11.33
C THR A 52 -18.85 -9.23 -12.54
N GLY A 53 -17.83 -9.72 -13.22
CA GLY A 53 -17.34 -9.13 -14.46
C GLY A 53 -18.16 -9.58 -15.67
N ILE A 54 -18.39 -8.68 -16.62
CA ILE A 54 -18.97 -8.99 -17.93
C ILE A 54 -18.06 -8.54 -19.06
N ARG A 55 -17.83 -9.44 -20.03
CA ARG A 55 -17.16 -9.16 -21.30
C ARG A 55 -18.20 -9.16 -22.43
N TYR A 56 -18.34 -8.03 -23.09
CA TYR A 56 -19.24 -7.81 -24.23
C TYR A 56 -18.65 -8.38 -25.53
N SER A 57 -19.49 -8.49 -26.56
CA SER A 57 -19.08 -9.09 -27.84
C SER A 57 -18.03 -8.26 -28.58
N ASN A 58 -18.05 -6.94 -28.37
CA ASN A 58 -17.08 -5.98 -28.89
C ASN A 58 -15.76 -5.90 -28.09
N GLY A 59 -15.60 -6.73 -27.05
CA GLY A 59 -14.40 -6.79 -26.22
C GLY A 59 -14.41 -5.85 -25.01
N ALA A 60 -15.38 -4.95 -24.88
CA ALA A 60 -15.51 -4.10 -23.69
C ALA A 60 -15.73 -4.96 -22.43
N ARG A 61 -15.17 -4.50 -21.31
CA ARG A 61 -15.33 -5.13 -19.99
C ARG A 61 -16.04 -4.19 -19.04
N ALA A 62 -16.83 -4.74 -18.13
CA ALA A 62 -17.53 -3.99 -17.10
C ALA A 62 -17.71 -4.82 -15.83
N VAL A 63 -18.03 -4.15 -14.73
CA VAL A 63 -18.44 -4.77 -13.47
C VAL A 63 -19.93 -4.51 -13.26
N ILE A 64 -20.69 -5.56 -12.96
CA ILE A 64 -22.13 -5.52 -12.71
C ILE A 64 -22.47 -6.24 -11.41
N ASP A 65 -23.66 -5.97 -10.86
CA ASP A 65 -24.25 -6.75 -9.78
C ASP A 65 -25.04 -7.98 -10.30
N GLU A 66 -25.71 -8.69 -9.39
CA GLU A 66 -26.56 -9.85 -9.72
C GLU A 66 -27.80 -9.51 -10.59
N HIS A 67 -28.26 -8.25 -10.57
CA HIS A 67 -29.39 -7.76 -11.36
C HIS A 67 -28.96 -7.24 -12.74
N GLY A 68 -27.65 -7.14 -12.99
CA GLY A 68 -27.08 -6.56 -14.18
C GLY A 68 -26.93 -5.03 -14.12
N ASP A 69 -27.11 -4.43 -12.94
CA ASP A 69 -26.85 -3.03 -12.68
C ASP A 69 -25.33 -2.80 -12.70
N LEU A 70 -24.90 -1.66 -13.24
CA LEU A 70 -23.53 -1.40 -13.67
C LEU A 70 -22.78 -0.56 -12.64
N TYR A 71 -21.69 -1.15 -12.11
CA TYR A 71 -20.70 -0.42 -11.32
C TYR A 71 -19.77 0.41 -12.20
N GLY A 72 -19.31 -0.12 -13.33
CA GLY A 72 -18.42 0.63 -14.20
C GLY A 72 -18.01 -0.12 -15.43
N VAL A 73 -17.48 0.61 -16.40
CA VAL A 73 -16.94 0.09 -17.65
C VAL A 73 -15.45 0.39 -17.68
N GLU A 74 -14.67 -0.57 -18.20
CA GLU A 74 -13.23 -0.40 -18.38
C GLU A 74 -12.89 0.88 -19.16
N GLY A 75 -11.93 1.64 -18.64
CA GLY A 75 -11.48 2.91 -19.19
C GLY A 75 -12.43 4.08 -18.95
N GLN A 76 -13.53 3.89 -18.22
CA GLN A 76 -14.47 4.96 -17.88
C GLN A 76 -14.30 5.42 -16.42
N PRO A 77 -14.63 6.70 -16.14
CA PRO A 77 -14.57 7.21 -14.78
C PRO A 77 -15.62 6.55 -13.89
N LEU A 78 -15.28 6.39 -12.62
CA LEU A 78 -16.17 5.96 -11.55
C LEU A 78 -15.99 6.85 -10.32
N SER A 79 -17.05 6.92 -9.51
CA SER A 79 -17.08 7.67 -8.25
C SER A 79 -18.03 6.97 -7.29
N TYR A 80 -17.52 6.40 -6.20
CA TYR A 80 -18.30 5.61 -5.24
C TYR A 80 -17.91 5.91 -3.80
N ALA A 81 -18.82 5.64 -2.88
CA ALA A 81 -18.46 5.50 -1.47
C ALA A 81 -17.59 4.25 -1.26
N GLY A 82 -16.58 4.35 -0.39
CA GLY A 82 -15.63 3.27 -0.16
C GLY A 82 -14.50 3.66 0.77
N GLY A 83 -13.40 2.91 0.71
CA GLY A 83 -12.21 3.18 1.49
C GLY A 83 -11.03 2.31 1.08
N TRP A 84 -9.96 2.43 1.85
CA TRP A 84 -8.72 1.68 1.66
C TRP A 84 -8.54 0.75 2.84
N VAL A 85 -8.29 -0.51 2.53
CA VAL A 85 -8.17 -1.59 3.52
C VAL A 85 -6.97 -2.46 3.19
N ASP A 86 -6.50 -3.22 4.17
CA ASP A 86 -5.47 -4.23 3.92
C ASP A 86 -5.93 -5.26 2.88
N PRO A 87 -5.00 -5.83 2.10
CA PRO A 87 -5.31 -6.92 1.19
C PRO A 87 -6.03 -8.06 1.92
N ASN A 88 -7.24 -8.38 1.46
CA ASN A 88 -8.12 -9.35 2.13
C ASN A 88 -8.43 -10.56 1.24
N GLU A 89 -9.22 -11.49 1.79
CA GLU A 89 -9.60 -12.73 1.09
C GLU A 89 -10.40 -12.46 -0.19
N SER A 90 -11.23 -11.42 -0.20
CA SER A 90 -12.05 -11.01 -1.35
C SER A 90 -11.21 -10.70 -2.59
N TRP A 91 -10.04 -10.09 -2.37
CA TRP A 91 -9.04 -9.92 -3.42
C TRP A 91 -8.28 -11.22 -3.71
N THR A 92 -7.65 -11.76 -2.67
CA THR A 92 -6.64 -12.84 -2.79
C THR A 92 -7.21 -14.12 -3.41
N ALA A 93 -8.49 -14.42 -3.15
CA ALA A 93 -9.16 -15.60 -3.71
C ALA A 93 -9.28 -15.55 -5.24
N THR A 94 -9.42 -14.36 -5.83
CA THR A 94 -9.59 -14.18 -7.28
C THR A 94 -8.28 -13.83 -7.97
N CYS A 95 -7.45 -13.01 -7.32
CA CYS A 95 -6.32 -12.32 -7.96
C CYS A 95 -4.95 -12.70 -7.39
N GLY A 96 -4.90 -13.59 -6.41
CA GLY A 96 -3.67 -13.98 -5.74
C GLY A 96 -3.11 -12.90 -4.82
N ALA A 97 -1.90 -13.14 -4.33
CA ALA A 97 -1.24 -12.25 -3.38
C ALA A 97 -0.92 -10.89 -4.04
N TYR A 98 -1.08 -9.83 -3.26
CA TYR A 98 -0.72 -8.47 -3.62
C TYR A 98 0.24 -7.92 -2.55
N ASP A 99 1.36 -7.37 -3.00
CA ASP A 99 2.47 -6.90 -2.17
C ASP A 99 2.38 -5.40 -1.84
N GLY A 100 1.43 -4.68 -2.44
CA GLY A 100 1.17 -3.29 -2.12
C GLY A 100 0.44 -3.10 -0.78
N PRO A 101 0.36 -1.84 -0.31
CA PRO A 101 -0.06 -1.53 1.05
C PRO A 101 -1.56 -1.71 1.28
N GLU A 102 -2.39 -1.38 0.28
CA GLU A 102 -3.83 -1.24 0.45
C GLU A 102 -4.57 -1.61 -0.84
N VAL A 103 -5.79 -2.11 -0.63
CA VAL A 103 -6.79 -2.41 -1.65
C VAL A 103 -7.94 -1.42 -1.49
N VAL A 104 -8.43 -0.91 -2.60
CA VAL A 104 -9.60 -0.04 -2.63
C VAL A 104 -10.86 -0.89 -2.56
N MET A 105 -11.74 -0.58 -1.63
CA MET A 105 -12.99 -1.29 -1.42
C MET A 105 -14.17 -0.34 -1.62
N VAL A 106 -15.03 -0.66 -2.59
CA VAL A 106 -16.29 0.05 -2.84
C VAL A 106 -17.36 -0.51 -1.91
N ASN A 107 -18.06 0.37 -1.20
CA ASN A 107 -19.19 0.05 -0.32
C ASN A 107 -20.42 0.85 -0.77
N ASP A 108 -20.83 0.65 -2.01
CA ASP A 108 -21.90 1.44 -2.62
C ASP A 108 -22.75 0.59 -3.58
N GLU A 109 -23.92 1.11 -3.92
CA GLU A 109 -24.79 0.52 -4.95
C GLU A 109 -24.30 0.90 -6.35
N PRO A 110 -24.57 0.08 -7.38
CA PRO A 110 -24.24 0.42 -8.76
C PRO A 110 -24.86 1.76 -9.17
N ALA A 111 -24.08 2.63 -9.85
CA ALA A 111 -24.55 3.96 -10.23
C ALA A 111 -25.59 3.95 -11.36
N HIS A 112 -25.68 2.86 -12.12
CA HIS A 112 -26.51 2.77 -13.31
C HIS A 112 -27.26 1.44 -13.38
N GLY A 113 -28.50 1.48 -13.86
CA GLY A 113 -29.26 0.26 -14.18
C GLY A 113 -28.70 -0.49 -15.39
N PRO A 114 -29.32 -1.61 -15.79
CA PRO A 114 -28.79 -2.47 -16.84
C PRO A 114 -28.89 -1.76 -18.19
N SER A 115 -27.80 -1.82 -18.97
CA SER A 115 -27.79 -1.25 -20.32
C SER A 115 -28.17 -2.28 -21.37
N ALA A 116 -29.06 -1.90 -22.29
CA ALA A 116 -29.36 -2.67 -23.50
C ALA A 116 -28.32 -2.47 -24.62
N THR A 117 -27.44 -1.48 -24.48
CA THR A 117 -26.41 -1.12 -25.47
C THR A 117 -25.04 -1.54 -24.95
N GLU A 118 -24.27 -2.26 -25.76
CA GLU A 118 -22.88 -2.59 -25.42
C GLU A 118 -22.04 -1.31 -25.34
N PRO A 119 -21.28 -1.09 -24.26
CA PRO A 119 -20.40 0.06 -24.13
C PRO A 119 -19.23 -0.05 -25.11
N ALA A 120 -18.66 1.08 -25.52
CA ALA A 120 -17.45 1.09 -26.33
C ALA A 120 -16.25 0.54 -25.53
N PRO A 121 -15.32 -0.20 -26.17
CA PRO A 121 -14.04 -0.54 -25.56
C PRO A 121 -13.21 0.73 -25.28
N PRO A 122 -12.22 0.67 -24.38
CA PRO A 122 -11.37 1.81 -24.08
C PRO A 122 -10.58 2.28 -25.30
N ASP A 123 -10.58 3.60 -25.54
CA ASP A 123 -9.81 4.25 -26.62
C ASP A 123 -8.37 4.63 -26.18
N ALA A 124 -8.08 4.51 -24.88
CA ALA A 124 -6.80 4.86 -24.26
C ALA A 124 -6.15 3.63 -23.61
N ALA A 125 -4.90 3.77 -23.20
CA ALA A 125 -4.22 2.75 -22.42
C ALA A 125 -4.95 2.51 -21.10
N VAL A 126 -5.03 1.23 -20.73
CA VAL A 126 -5.56 0.76 -19.45
C VAL A 126 -4.50 -0.11 -18.79
N PRO A 127 -4.48 -0.19 -17.45
CA PRO A 127 -3.59 -1.11 -16.75
C PRO A 127 -3.89 -2.56 -17.16
N THR A 128 -2.84 -3.35 -17.40
CA THR A 128 -2.94 -4.78 -17.81
C THR A 128 -2.33 -5.75 -16.79
N ARG A 129 -1.60 -5.22 -15.81
CA ARG A 129 -0.99 -5.95 -14.69
C ARG A 129 -1.19 -5.17 -13.40
N LEU A 130 -1.04 -5.84 -12.27
CA LEU A 130 -0.92 -5.17 -10.97
C LEU A 130 0.42 -4.41 -10.89
N PRO A 131 0.45 -3.27 -10.20
CA PRO A 131 1.71 -2.64 -9.82
C PRO A 131 2.40 -3.52 -8.77
N THR A 132 3.73 -3.48 -8.77
CA THR A 132 4.54 -3.97 -7.66
C THR A 132 4.60 -2.92 -6.56
N ALA A 133 5.00 -3.30 -5.34
CA ALA A 133 5.30 -2.34 -4.28
C ALA A 133 6.26 -1.23 -4.76
N ALA A 134 7.27 -1.59 -5.57
CA ALA A 134 8.23 -0.66 -6.13
C ALA A 134 7.62 0.33 -7.15
N ASP A 135 6.66 -0.11 -7.97
CA ASP A 135 5.94 0.77 -8.92
C ASP A 135 5.17 1.86 -8.15
N LEU A 136 4.66 1.52 -6.98
CA LEU A 136 3.95 2.43 -6.07
C LEU A 136 4.90 3.31 -5.24
N GLY A 137 6.21 3.07 -5.29
CA GLY A 137 7.22 3.86 -4.58
C GLY A 137 7.61 3.30 -3.21
N TRP A 138 7.16 2.09 -2.87
CA TRP A 138 7.59 1.38 -1.67
C TRP A 138 8.95 0.70 -1.87
N TYR A 139 9.71 0.62 -0.80
CA TYR A 139 11.00 -0.06 -0.79
C TYR A 139 11.31 -0.65 0.59
N ASP A 140 12.07 -1.73 0.59
CA ASP A 140 12.52 -2.38 1.82
C ASP A 140 13.51 -1.48 2.58
N VAL A 141 13.39 -1.47 3.91
CA VAL A 141 14.36 -0.85 4.81
C VAL A 141 14.79 -1.87 5.86
N PRO A 142 15.96 -1.70 6.51
CA PRO A 142 16.37 -2.56 7.60
C PRO A 142 15.30 -2.62 8.69
N THR A 143 14.78 -3.82 8.95
CA THR A 143 13.62 -4.00 9.83
C THR A 143 13.72 -5.28 10.65
N PHE A 144 12.84 -5.43 11.63
CA PHE A 144 12.71 -6.66 12.41
C PHE A 144 11.25 -6.88 12.78
N VAL A 145 10.90 -8.14 13.06
CA VAL A 145 9.57 -8.48 13.56
C VAL A 145 9.42 -7.97 14.98
N TRP A 146 8.53 -7.00 15.15
CA TRP A 146 8.23 -6.46 16.47
C TRP A 146 7.40 -7.46 17.28
N ASP A 147 7.76 -7.63 18.55
CA ASP A 147 7.02 -8.43 19.51
C ASP A 147 6.87 -7.60 20.80
N PRO A 148 5.64 -7.29 21.24
CA PRO A 148 5.39 -6.48 22.44
C PRO A 148 5.95 -7.14 23.71
N GLU A 149 6.09 -8.46 23.72
CA GLU A 149 6.67 -9.19 24.85
C GLU A 149 8.21 -9.17 24.81
N GLN A 150 8.80 -8.87 23.65
CA GLN A 150 10.23 -8.76 23.43
C GLN A 150 10.64 -7.32 23.14
N GLY A 151 10.79 -6.52 24.19
CA GLY A 151 11.23 -5.14 24.03
C GLY A 151 11.42 -4.41 25.35
N GLY A 152 12.22 -3.35 25.30
CA GLY A 152 12.43 -2.42 26.40
C GLY A 152 13.43 -1.33 25.99
N ASP A 153 13.15 -0.10 26.42
CA ASP A 153 13.99 1.08 26.15
C ASP A 153 15.24 1.05 27.04
N ALA A 154 16.18 0.18 26.71
CA ALA A 154 17.46 0.11 27.41
C ALA A 154 18.34 1.34 27.15
N ALA A 155 18.03 2.10 26.10
CA ALA A 155 18.69 3.34 25.71
C ALA A 155 17.72 4.27 24.97
N LEU A 156 18.07 5.56 24.95
CA LEU A 156 17.41 6.60 24.17
C LEU A 156 18.38 7.10 23.09
N LEU A 157 17.91 7.24 21.86
CA LEU A 157 18.65 7.87 20.77
C LEU A 157 17.89 9.10 20.28
N GLU A 158 18.46 10.28 20.51
CA GLU A 158 17.89 11.56 20.08
C GLU A 158 18.70 12.15 18.94
N GLY A 159 18.00 12.73 17.96
CA GLY A 159 18.63 13.55 16.93
C GLY A 159 17.76 13.74 15.72
N ARG A 160 18.36 14.41 14.73
CA ARG A 160 17.69 14.66 13.45
C ARG A 160 17.80 13.45 12.54
N VAL A 161 16.66 12.92 12.12
CA VAL A 161 16.57 11.85 11.15
C VAL A 161 17.00 12.36 9.78
N THR A 162 17.86 11.62 9.11
CA THR A 162 18.24 11.85 7.71
C THR A 162 18.14 10.55 6.95
N PHE A 163 17.74 10.62 5.68
CA PHE A 163 17.70 9.44 4.82
C PHE A 163 18.94 9.40 3.95
N THR A 164 19.45 8.19 3.75
CA THR A 164 20.56 7.95 2.82
C THR A 164 20.06 7.92 1.38
N ASP A 165 20.97 7.93 0.41
CA ASP A 165 20.63 7.78 -1.01
C ASP A 165 19.96 6.42 -1.29
N ASP A 166 20.26 5.41 -0.46
CA ASP A 166 19.63 4.09 -0.51
C ASP A 166 18.22 4.08 0.14
N GLY A 167 17.83 5.16 0.83
CA GLY A 167 16.52 5.33 1.48
C GLY A 167 16.46 4.91 2.95
N CYS A 168 17.60 4.57 3.57
CA CYS A 168 17.66 4.11 4.95
C CYS A 168 17.75 5.29 5.94
N ALA A 169 17.13 5.16 7.11
CA ALA A 169 17.16 6.22 8.12
C ALA A 169 18.41 6.16 9.01
N VAL A 170 19.05 7.31 9.20
CA VAL A 170 20.22 7.47 10.06
C VAL A 170 20.09 8.70 10.95
N ILE A 171 20.66 8.63 12.15
CA ILE A 171 20.90 9.78 13.03
C ILE A 171 22.40 9.95 13.21
N ASN A 172 22.87 11.19 13.06
CA ASN A 172 24.24 11.55 13.41
C ASN A 172 24.22 12.23 14.80
N HIS A 173 24.83 11.58 15.78
CA HIS A 173 24.92 12.10 17.15
C HIS A 173 26.38 12.01 17.63
N ASP A 174 26.94 13.11 18.14
CA ASP A 174 28.33 13.19 18.62
C ASP A 174 29.40 12.65 17.64
N GLY A 175 29.17 12.84 16.34
CA GLY A 175 30.08 12.39 15.28
C GLY A 175 30.00 10.90 14.96
N VAL A 176 29.04 10.17 15.55
CA VAL A 176 28.74 8.77 15.26
C VAL A 176 27.52 8.72 14.34
N ARG A 177 27.66 8.06 13.18
CA ARG A 177 26.54 7.81 12.27
C ARG A 177 25.87 6.51 12.67
N THR A 178 24.64 6.60 13.18
CA THR A 178 23.86 5.46 13.65
C THR A 178 22.74 5.16 12.67
N GLY A 179 22.69 3.92 12.16
CA GLY A 179 21.59 3.42 11.35
C GLY A 179 20.42 2.98 12.22
N LEU A 180 19.19 3.32 11.81
CA LEU A 180 17.97 2.93 12.50
C LEU A 180 17.43 1.63 11.90
N VAL A 181 17.25 0.61 12.73
CA VAL A 181 16.53 -0.61 12.38
C VAL A 181 15.15 -0.51 13.01
N LEU A 182 14.12 -0.39 12.17
CA LEU A 182 12.77 -0.01 12.57
C LEU A 182 11.84 -1.23 12.56
N PRO A 183 10.89 -1.35 13.49
CA PRO A 183 9.98 -2.49 13.58
C PRO A 183 9.01 -2.57 12.40
N ASN A 184 8.83 -3.75 11.81
CA ASN A 184 7.83 -4.03 10.75
C ASN A 184 7.72 -2.91 9.70
N ALA A 185 8.87 -2.46 9.18
CA ALA A 185 8.98 -1.17 8.52
C ALA A 185 9.28 -1.26 7.03
N ARG A 186 8.77 -0.28 6.28
CA ARG A 186 9.02 -0.08 4.84
C ARG A 186 9.09 1.41 4.51
N GLY A 187 9.92 1.76 3.55
CA GLY A 187 10.06 3.14 3.08
C GLY A 187 9.13 3.47 1.93
N HIS A 188 8.71 4.73 1.81
CA HIS A 188 7.90 5.23 0.69
C HIS A 188 8.44 6.56 0.15
N ARG A 189 8.48 6.71 -1.18
CA ARG A 189 9.08 7.89 -1.87
C ARG A 189 8.09 9.00 -2.26
N GLY A 190 6.79 8.80 -2.08
CA GLY A 190 5.74 9.72 -2.56
C GLY A 190 4.72 10.11 -1.49
N ASP A 191 3.57 10.61 -1.94
CA ASP A 191 2.48 11.14 -1.09
C ASP A 191 1.61 10.00 -0.49
N HIS A 192 2.22 9.08 0.25
CA HIS A 192 1.48 8.12 1.11
C HIS A 192 1.22 8.77 2.46
N GLN A 193 0.06 8.60 3.08
CA GLN A 193 -0.28 8.99 4.46
C GLN A 193 0.75 9.87 5.22
N GLY A 194 0.91 11.16 4.84
CA GLY A 194 1.86 12.09 5.48
C GLY A 194 3.12 12.46 4.68
N GLY A 195 3.45 11.74 3.60
CA GLY A 195 4.52 12.07 2.65
C GLY A 195 5.56 10.96 2.47
N ALA A 196 6.75 11.35 2.01
CA ALA A 196 7.87 10.43 1.91
C ALA A 196 8.46 10.17 3.30
N GLY A 197 8.61 8.90 3.67
CA GLY A 197 9.01 8.52 5.02
C GLY A 197 9.21 7.01 5.16
N ILE A 198 9.51 6.56 6.37
CA ILE A 198 9.46 5.14 6.74
C ILE A 198 8.25 4.92 7.63
N TYR A 199 7.47 3.91 7.26
CA TYR A 199 6.23 3.52 7.92
C TYR A 199 6.43 2.20 8.64
N ALA A 200 5.97 2.12 9.88
CA ALA A 200 5.97 0.91 10.69
C ALA A 200 4.53 0.41 10.87
N THR A 201 4.34 -0.89 10.72
CA THR A 201 3.05 -1.55 10.93
C THR A 201 3.01 -2.22 12.30
N PHE A 202 2.07 -1.78 13.14
CA PHE A 202 1.72 -2.38 14.43
C PHE A 202 0.34 -3.05 14.32
N PRO A 203 -0.06 -3.91 15.29
CA PRO A 203 -1.31 -4.69 15.18
C PRO A 203 -2.58 -3.88 14.92
N GLU A 204 -2.62 -2.60 15.32
CA GLU A 204 -3.80 -1.75 15.20
C GLU A 204 -3.60 -0.54 14.27
N VAL A 205 -2.38 -0.28 13.81
CA VAL A 205 -2.06 0.99 13.12
C VAL A 205 -0.81 0.89 12.25
N GLU A 206 -0.81 1.58 11.11
CA GLU A 206 0.41 1.95 10.39
C GLU A 206 0.71 3.43 10.68
N ILE A 207 1.94 3.72 11.12
CA ILE A 207 2.37 5.08 11.40
C ILE A 207 3.67 5.42 10.68
N MET A 208 3.87 6.69 10.35
CA MET A 208 5.17 7.18 9.94
C MET A 208 6.08 7.23 11.17
N ILE A 209 7.07 6.33 11.22
CA ILE A 209 8.01 6.20 12.33
C ILE A 209 9.31 6.97 12.09
N ALA A 210 9.62 7.33 10.84
CA ALA A 210 10.76 8.18 10.52
C ALA A 210 10.44 9.12 9.34
N GLU A 211 10.63 10.42 9.57
CA GLU A 211 10.46 11.47 8.55
C GLU A 211 11.83 12.14 8.28
N PRO A 212 12.22 12.34 7.01
CA PRO A 212 13.48 12.99 6.69
C PRO A 212 13.51 14.44 7.18
N GLY A 213 14.47 14.77 8.04
CA GLY A 213 14.68 16.11 8.58
C GLY A 213 13.95 16.39 9.89
N ALA A 214 13.11 15.47 10.36
CA ALA A 214 12.44 15.59 11.65
C ALA A 214 13.39 15.30 12.81
N ASP A 215 13.15 15.97 13.94
CA ASP A 215 13.89 15.74 15.19
C ASP A 215 13.14 14.68 16.00
N ALA A 216 13.77 13.53 16.26
CA ALA A 216 13.14 12.34 16.85
C ALA A 216 13.84 11.91 18.14
N ALA A 217 13.11 11.19 18.99
CA ALA A 217 13.62 10.54 20.19
C ALA A 217 13.16 9.07 20.20
N TYR A 218 14.09 8.15 19.94
CA TYR A 218 13.75 6.72 19.82
C TYR A 218 14.12 5.95 21.08
N GLY A 219 13.13 5.30 21.69
CA GLY A 219 13.34 4.21 22.63
C GLY A 219 13.89 2.95 21.95
N GLY A 220 14.95 2.36 22.51
CA GLY A 220 15.42 1.08 22.01
C GLY A 220 16.77 0.62 22.54
N GLY A 221 17.60 0.05 21.67
CA GLY A 221 18.90 -0.49 22.06
C GLY A 221 19.94 -0.55 20.95
N SER A 222 21.15 -0.10 21.26
CA SER A 222 22.31 -0.26 20.38
C SER A 222 22.60 -1.75 20.14
N ARG A 223 23.01 -2.06 18.91
CA ARG A 223 23.45 -3.37 18.49
C ARG A 223 24.83 -3.26 17.88
N ALA A 224 25.65 -4.28 18.09
CA ALA A 224 26.93 -4.34 17.40
C ALA A 224 26.71 -4.38 15.88
N ASN A 225 27.59 -3.75 15.11
CA ASN A 225 27.63 -3.83 13.64
C ASN A 225 28.15 -5.19 13.16
N SER A 226 27.57 -6.27 13.65
CA SER A 226 27.91 -7.64 13.30
C SER A 226 26.69 -8.53 13.53
N GLY A 227 26.47 -9.50 12.65
CA GLY A 227 25.32 -10.39 12.69
C GLY A 227 24.20 -9.94 11.75
N GLU A 228 23.04 -10.55 11.90
CA GLU A 228 21.94 -10.49 10.92
C GLU A 228 21.49 -9.08 10.57
N LEU A 229 21.30 -8.20 11.57
CA LEU A 229 20.92 -6.80 11.33
C LEU A 229 21.96 -6.01 10.53
N ALA A 230 23.26 -6.31 10.74
CA ALA A 230 24.33 -5.66 10.00
C ALA A 230 24.44 -6.18 8.57
N ASP A 231 24.21 -7.48 8.37
CA ASP A 231 24.14 -8.08 7.03
C ASP A 231 22.94 -7.54 6.24
N GLU A 232 21.80 -7.37 6.90
CA GLU A 232 20.61 -6.76 6.31
C GLU A 232 20.83 -5.29 5.97
N TRP A 233 21.41 -4.50 6.88
CA TRP A 233 21.80 -3.12 6.60
C TRP A 233 22.73 -3.04 5.39
N ALA A 234 23.77 -3.88 5.32
CA ALA A 234 24.71 -3.87 4.20
C ALA A 234 24.04 -4.27 2.87
N ARG A 235 23.01 -5.13 2.92
CA ARG A 235 22.23 -5.55 1.74
C ARG A 235 21.31 -4.43 1.23
N LEU A 236 20.60 -3.77 2.13
CA LEU A 236 19.59 -2.75 1.78
C LEU A 236 20.18 -1.34 1.62
N CYS A 237 21.27 -1.04 2.32
CA CYS A 237 21.91 0.28 2.36
C CYS A 237 23.40 0.20 1.93
N PRO A 238 23.75 -0.41 0.78
CA PRO A 238 25.12 -0.74 0.43
C PRO A 238 26.03 0.48 0.21
N GLY A 239 25.46 1.64 -0.16
CA GLY A 239 26.19 2.91 -0.32
C GLY A 239 26.43 3.65 0.98
N SER A 240 25.88 3.15 2.09
CA SER A 240 25.67 3.92 3.31
C SER A 240 26.14 3.19 4.58
N PRO A 241 27.45 2.95 4.74
CA PRO A 241 27.97 2.35 5.95
C PRO A 241 27.70 3.26 7.17
N VAL A 242 27.47 2.63 8.31
CA VAL A 242 27.20 3.27 9.60
C VAL A 242 28.19 2.77 10.65
N ASP A 243 28.40 3.58 11.68
CA ASP A 243 29.31 3.27 12.80
C ASP A 243 28.63 2.41 13.87
N ASN A 244 27.29 2.48 13.94
CA ASN A 244 26.46 1.74 14.88
C ASN A 244 25.06 1.45 14.29
N LEU A 245 24.39 0.43 14.80
CA LEU A 245 22.97 0.17 14.56
C LEU A 245 22.18 0.37 15.84
N PHE A 246 21.02 0.99 15.72
CA PHE A 246 20.08 1.17 16.82
C PHE A 246 18.76 0.51 16.44
N GLN A 247 18.39 -0.52 17.21
CA GLN A 247 17.12 -1.21 17.04
C GLN A 247 16.07 -0.45 17.85
N VAL A 248 15.09 0.12 17.15
CA VAL A 248 14.01 0.94 17.73
C VAL A 248 12.91 0.01 18.23
N TYR A 249 12.52 0.14 19.50
CA TYR A 249 11.41 -0.61 20.10
C TYR A 249 10.17 0.26 20.36
N ASP A 250 10.24 1.52 19.97
CA ASP A 250 9.22 2.52 20.18
C ASP A 250 8.04 2.40 19.21
N GLU A 251 6.83 2.60 19.73
CA GLU A 251 5.60 2.73 18.94
C GLU A 251 5.25 4.20 18.68
N ASP A 252 5.86 5.17 19.38
CA ASP A 252 5.59 6.60 19.19
C ASP A 252 6.83 7.48 19.44
N PRO A 253 7.69 7.68 18.41
CA PRO A 253 8.99 8.33 18.57
C PRO A 253 8.94 9.86 18.72
N TRP A 254 7.74 10.43 18.82
CA TRP A 254 7.50 11.88 18.83
C TRP A 254 6.92 12.41 20.16
N GLN A 255 6.75 11.55 21.18
CA GLN A 255 6.22 11.94 22.50
C GLN A 255 7.31 12.29 23.54
#